data_AF-A0A962HER2-F1
#
_entry.id   AF-A0A962HER2-F1
#
_cell.length_a   1.000
_cell.length_b   1.000
_cell.length_c   1.000
_cell.angle_alpha   90.00
_cell.angle_beta   90.00
_cell.angle_gamma   90.00
#
_symmetry.space_group_name_H-M   'P 1'
#
loop_
_entity.id
_entity.type
_entity.pdbx_description
1 polymer ?
#
loop_
_entity_poly.entity_id
_entity_poly.type
_entity_poly.pdbx_seq_one_letter_code
_entity_poly.pdbx_strand_id
1 'polypeptide(L)'
;MKANRFFSILPALAVIFCFVPALTAYADEEIDATRFVPARYILSESDVVNSLQGSISAWPKSGYWVPDESLVNVFEMQIRQIITEESAVLRPFNEYTLQYVGLTKQGSKLILANAFCYFPPEYDISRQLYVVNGGGNCNFGALFDPLTSRIVGFSVNEGY
;
A
#
# COMPACT_ATOMS: atom_id res chain seq x y z
N MET A 1 -25.60 -10.47 79.57
CA MET A 1 -26.85 -10.44 78.78
C MET A 1 -27.93 -9.69 79.54
N LYS A 2 -28.21 -8.43 79.18
CA LYS A 2 -29.46 -7.69 79.47
C LYS A 2 -29.46 -6.31 78.78
N ALA A 3 -30.49 -6.10 77.96
CA ALA A 3 -31.29 -4.89 77.72
C ALA A 3 -30.68 -3.53 77.31
N ASN A 4 -31.17 -3.05 76.15
CA ASN A 4 -31.78 -1.74 75.83
C ASN A 4 -31.13 -0.43 76.31
N ARG A 5 -30.94 0.52 75.37
CA ARG A 5 -31.87 1.67 75.18
C ARG A 5 -31.58 2.46 73.91
N PHE A 6 -32.68 2.83 73.26
CA PHE A 6 -32.84 3.79 72.16
C PHE A 6 -32.35 5.19 72.55
N PHE A 7 -31.79 5.93 71.59
CA PHE A 7 -32.15 7.34 71.38
C PHE A 7 -32.13 7.72 69.90
N SER A 8 -33.26 8.32 69.51
CA SER A 8 -33.57 8.97 68.24
C SER A 8 -32.58 10.09 67.88
N ILE A 9 -32.36 10.34 66.59
CA ILE A 9 -32.52 11.63 65.88
C ILE A 9 -31.99 11.46 64.43
N LEU A 10 -32.88 11.58 63.45
CA LEU A 10 -32.62 11.94 62.04
C LEU A 10 -32.94 13.44 61.89
N PRO A 11 -32.65 14.12 60.76
CA PRO A 11 -31.51 14.05 59.84
C PRO A 11 -30.89 15.44 59.60
N ALA A 12 -29.64 15.52 59.14
CA ALA A 12 -29.16 16.70 58.43
C ALA A 12 -28.94 16.33 56.97
N LEU A 13 -29.86 16.77 56.10
CA LEU A 13 -29.70 16.73 54.65
C LEU A 13 -28.46 17.57 54.28
N ALA A 14 -27.36 16.90 53.94
CA ALA A 14 -26.33 17.50 53.11
C ALA A 14 -26.67 17.18 51.66
N VAL A 15 -27.20 18.18 50.94
CA VAL A 15 -27.32 18.15 49.48
C VAL A 15 -25.91 18.16 48.92
N ILE A 16 -25.38 16.98 48.62
CA ILE A 16 -24.14 16.85 47.86
C ILE A 16 -24.51 17.10 46.40
N PHE A 17 -24.23 18.31 45.91
CA PHE A 17 -24.11 18.57 44.49
C PHE A 17 -22.90 17.76 43.99
N CYS A 18 -23.15 16.55 43.49
CA CYS A 18 -22.19 15.85 42.67
C CYS A 18 -22.04 16.65 41.37
N PHE A 19 -21.00 17.48 41.33
CA PHE A 19 -20.45 18.00 40.09
C PHE A 19 -20.10 16.80 39.22
N VAL A 20 -20.87 16.56 38.17
CA VAL A 20 -20.47 15.64 37.11
C VAL A 20 -19.43 16.40 36.32
N PRO A 21 -18.12 16.10 36.39
CA PRO A 21 -17.23 16.57 35.36
C PRO A 21 -17.74 15.95 34.06
N ALA A 22 -18.25 16.81 33.16
CA ALA A 22 -18.43 16.44 31.78
C ALA A 22 -17.06 15.95 31.31
N LEU A 23 -16.90 14.63 31.25
CA LEU A 23 -15.89 13.99 30.42
C LEU A 23 -16.21 14.45 29.01
N THR A 24 -15.58 15.55 28.60
CA THR A 24 -15.36 15.87 27.20
C THR A 24 -14.79 14.60 26.60
N ALA A 25 -15.63 13.90 25.84
CA ALA A 25 -15.19 12.89 24.92
C ALA A 25 -14.18 13.58 24.01
N TYR A 26 -12.89 13.40 24.32
CA TYR A 26 -11.85 13.48 23.33
C TYR A 26 -12.20 12.35 22.36
N ALA A 27 -12.91 12.71 21.28
CA ALA A 27 -12.84 11.94 20.07
C ALA A 27 -11.38 12.00 19.66
N ASP A 28 -10.61 10.98 20.04
CA ASP A 28 -9.43 10.63 19.29
C ASP A 28 -9.94 10.42 17.86
N GLU A 29 -9.64 11.37 16.98
CA GLU A 29 -9.51 11.05 15.57
C GLU A 29 -8.48 9.95 15.51
N GLU A 30 -8.95 8.70 15.48
CA GLU A 30 -8.18 7.57 15.00
C GLU A 30 -7.72 7.98 13.61
N ILE A 31 -6.48 8.48 13.53
CA ILE A 31 -5.80 8.71 12.26
C ILE A 31 -5.76 7.34 11.62
N ASP A 32 -6.71 7.13 10.71
CA ASP A 32 -6.89 5.92 9.96
C ASP A 32 -5.59 5.64 9.20
N ALA A 33 -4.72 4.85 9.81
CA ALA A 33 -3.44 4.43 9.24
C ALA A 33 -3.64 3.52 8.01
N THR A 34 -4.88 3.18 7.64
CA THR A 34 -5.20 2.53 6.38
C THR A 34 -5.32 3.49 5.19
N ARG A 35 -5.25 4.81 5.41
CA ARG A 35 -5.65 5.82 4.41
C ARG A 35 -4.68 6.12 3.27
N PHE A 36 -3.53 5.46 3.19
CA PHE A 36 -2.63 5.64 2.05
C PHE A 36 -2.11 4.29 1.56
N VAL A 37 -3.03 3.47 1.02
CA VAL A 37 -2.65 2.38 0.11
C VAL A 37 -2.23 3.05 -1.21
N PRO A 38 -1.06 2.71 -1.78
CA PRO A 38 -0.70 3.25 -3.08
C PRO A 38 -1.74 2.87 -4.13
N ALA A 39 -1.94 3.74 -5.11
CA ALA A 39 -2.71 3.38 -6.29
C ALA A 39 -2.01 2.21 -6.98
N ARG A 40 -2.76 1.14 -7.28
CA ARG A 40 -2.22 -0.05 -7.94
C ARG A 40 -3.09 -0.51 -9.10
N TYR A 41 -2.43 -1.00 -10.15
CA TYR A 41 -3.07 -1.48 -11.36
C TYR A 41 -2.42 -2.80 -11.80
N ILE A 42 -3.22 -3.84 -11.97
CA ILE A 42 -2.78 -5.10 -12.58
C ILE A 42 -3.18 -5.04 -14.05
N LEU A 43 -2.20 -4.92 -14.94
CA LEU A 43 -2.48 -4.73 -16.37
C LEU A 43 -2.85 -6.07 -17.03
N SER A 44 -3.84 -6.03 -17.91
CA SER A 44 -4.15 -7.18 -18.75
C SER A 44 -3.08 -7.37 -19.85
N GLU A 45 -3.04 -8.56 -20.43
CA GLU A 45 -2.18 -8.81 -21.61
C GLU A 45 -2.49 -7.81 -22.74
N SER A 46 -3.77 -7.53 -23.00
CA SER A 46 -4.17 -6.56 -24.02
C SER A 46 -3.74 -5.13 -23.71
N ASP A 47 -3.82 -4.71 -22.44
CA ASP A 47 -3.37 -3.37 -22.02
C ASP A 47 -1.89 -3.19 -22.34
N VAL A 48 -1.08 -4.18 -21.98
CA VAL A 48 0.37 -4.15 -22.22
C VAL A 48 0.68 -4.19 -23.72
N VAL A 49 0.10 -5.11 -24.47
CA VAL A 49 0.36 -5.26 -25.91
C VAL A 49 -0.05 -3.99 -26.68
N ASN A 50 -1.20 -3.40 -26.35
CA ASN A 50 -1.67 -2.17 -26.98
C ASN A 50 -0.76 -0.98 -26.65
N SER A 51 -0.26 -0.90 -25.41
CA SER A 51 0.68 0.15 -24.99
C SER A 51 2.02 0.09 -25.73
N LEU A 52 2.46 -1.12 -26.11
CA LEU A 52 3.72 -1.35 -26.81
C LEU A 52 3.57 -1.29 -28.33
N GLN A 53 2.36 -1.13 -28.86
CA GLN A 53 2.12 -1.12 -30.29
C GLN A 53 2.80 0.10 -30.95
N GLY A 54 3.70 -0.16 -31.90
CA GLY A 54 4.50 0.90 -32.55
C GLY A 54 5.70 1.39 -31.73
N SER A 55 5.91 0.86 -30.53
CA SER A 55 7.10 1.16 -29.72
C SER A 55 8.33 0.39 -30.23
N ILE A 56 9.49 1.06 -30.26
CA ILE A 56 10.82 0.43 -30.47
C ILE A 56 11.42 -0.11 -29.17
N SER A 57 10.63 -0.20 -28.10
CA SER A 57 11.08 -0.63 -26.77
C SER A 57 11.71 -2.03 -26.79
N ALA A 58 12.61 -2.28 -25.84
CA ALA A 58 13.22 -3.60 -25.61
C ALA A 58 12.26 -4.64 -25.01
N TRP A 59 10.99 -4.28 -24.79
CA TRP A 59 9.98 -5.15 -24.22
C TRP A 59 9.57 -6.26 -25.20
N PRO A 60 9.29 -7.49 -24.70
CA PRO A 60 8.77 -8.57 -25.53
C PRO A 60 7.48 -8.18 -26.26
N LYS A 61 7.25 -8.70 -27.48
CA LYS A 61 5.98 -8.44 -28.18
C LYS A 61 4.84 -9.34 -27.73
N SER A 62 5.12 -10.35 -26.91
CA SER A 62 4.19 -11.37 -26.46
C SER A 62 4.70 -12.05 -25.17
N GLY A 63 3.91 -12.98 -24.63
CA GLY A 63 4.27 -13.70 -23.40
C GLY A 63 3.83 -12.99 -22.14
N TYR A 64 2.90 -12.05 -22.26
CA TYR A 64 2.25 -11.40 -21.13
C TYR A 64 1.15 -12.26 -20.55
N TRP A 65 0.86 -12.04 -19.28
CA TRP A 65 -0.21 -12.72 -18.56
C TRP A 65 -0.67 -11.85 -17.41
N VAL A 66 -1.84 -12.15 -16.84
CA VAL A 66 -2.41 -11.38 -15.74
C VAL A 66 -2.06 -12.05 -14.41
N PRO A 67 -1.32 -11.39 -13.51
CA PRO A 67 -1.05 -11.90 -12.18
C PRO A 67 -2.30 -12.02 -11.32
N ASP A 68 -2.35 -13.06 -10.49
CA ASP A 68 -3.36 -13.17 -9.45
C ASP A 68 -3.12 -12.12 -8.35
N GLU A 69 -4.20 -11.56 -7.80
CA GLU A 69 -4.11 -10.56 -6.72
C GLU A 69 -3.36 -11.08 -5.49
N SER A 70 -3.49 -12.37 -5.18
CA SER A 70 -2.79 -12.98 -4.05
C SER A 70 -1.27 -12.94 -4.21
N LEU A 71 -0.76 -13.17 -5.43
CA LEU A 71 0.66 -13.06 -5.75
C LEU A 71 1.13 -11.61 -5.67
N VAL A 72 0.32 -10.68 -6.17
CA VAL A 72 0.60 -9.23 -6.08
C VAL A 72 0.67 -8.78 -4.63
N ASN A 73 -0.22 -9.25 -3.77
CA ASN A 73 -0.19 -8.93 -2.33
C ASN A 73 1.09 -9.45 -1.66
N VAL A 74 1.52 -10.69 -1.97
CA VAL A 74 2.80 -11.23 -1.46
C VAL A 74 3.99 -10.42 -1.94
N PHE A 75 3.97 -10.01 -3.21
CA PHE A 75 5.00 -9.17 -3.80
C PHE A 75 5.06 -7.79 -3.11
N GLU A 76 3.92 -7.13 -2.90
CA GLU A 76 3.84 -5.84 -2.20
C GLU A 76 4.41 -5.89 -0.78
N MET A 77 4.18 -6.97 -0.03
CA MET A 77 4.78 -7.12 1.31
C MET A 77 6.30 -7.07 1.24
N GLN A 78 6.92 -7.72 0.25
CA GLN A 78 8.37 -7.71 0.07
C GLN A 78 8.86 -6.34 -0.42
N ILE A 79 8.13 -5.68 -1.33
CA ILE A 79 8.48 -4.32 -1.78
C ILE A 79 8.47 -3.33 -0.59
N ARG A 80 7.46 -3.40 0.28
CA ARG A 80 7.38 -2.56 1.48
C ARG A 80 8.57 -2.78 2.41
N GLN A 81 9.02 -4.02 2.56
CA GLN A 81 10.21 -4.34 3.33
C GLN A 81 11.45 -3.68 2.71
N ILE A 82 11.67 -3.84 1.41
CA ILE A 82 12.81 -3.21 0.69
C ILE A 82 12.78 -1.68 0.85
N ILE A 83 11.63 -1.04 0.66
CA ILE A 83 11.50 0.43 0.80
C ILE A 83 11.80 0.89 2.23
N THR A 84 11.41 0.10 3.22
CA THR A 84 11.72 0.39 4.62
C THR A 84 13.22 0.29 4.88
N GLU A 85 13.89 -0.70 4.30
CA GLU A 85 15.34 -0.90 4.40
C GLU A 85 16.13 0.18 3.63
N GLU A 86 15.62 0.61 2.47
CA GLU A 86 16.25 1.57 1.55
C GLU A 86 15.68 3.01 1.69
N SER A 87 15.14 3.35 2.86
CA SER A 87 14.41 4.61 3.09
C SER A 87 15.26 5.88 2.93
N ALA A 88 16.58 5.74 2.86
CA ALA A 88 17.50 6.85 2.58
C ALA A 88 17.48 7.27 1.10
N VAL A 89 17.09 6.35 0.21
CA VAL A 89 17.09 6.56 -1.24
C VAL A 89 15.67 6.57 -1.79
N LEU A 90 14.78 5.74 -1.27
CA LEU A 90 13.40 5.60 -1.75
C LEU A 90 12.41 6.47 -0.97
N ARG A 91 11.30 6.81 -1.62
CA ARG A 91 10.17 7.47 -0.99
C ARG A 91 9.35 6.49 -0.16
N PRO A 92 8.48 6.96 0.74
CA PRO A 92 7.46 6.14 1.37
C PRO A 92 6.64 5.35 0.34
N PHE A 93 6.32 4.08 0.62
CA PHE A 93 5.65 3.19 -0.32
C PHE A 93 4.32 3.74 -0.85
N ASN A 94 3.61 4.48 -0.01
CA ASN A 94 2.32 5.10 -0.32
C ASN A 94 2.40 6.33 -1.22
N GLU A 95 3.59 6.86 -1.50
CA GLU A 95 3.78 7.93 -2.48
C GLU A 95 3.92 7.40 -3.91
N TYR A 96 4.04 6.08 -4.09
CA TYR A 96 4.12 5.46 -5.40
C TYR A 96 2.74 5.08 -5.92
N THR A 97 2.63 5.11 -7.25
CA THR A 97 1.64 4.38 -8.01
C THR A 97 2.32 3.16 -8.62
N LEU A 98 1.69 1.99 -8.53
CA LEU A 98 2.27 0.72 -8.99
C LEU A 98 1.47 0.12 -10.16
N GLN A 99 2.20 -0.35 -11.17
CA GLN A 99 1.69 -1.19 -12.23
C GLN A 99 2.31 -2.59 -12.14
N TYR A 100 1.47 -3.62 -12.16
CA TYR A 100 1.88 -5.01 -12.18
C TYR A 100 1.66 -5.61 -13.56
N VAL A 101 2.72 -6.20 -14.11
CA VAL A 101 2.71 -6.85 -15.41
C VAL A 101 3.22 -8.27 -15.26
N GLY A 102 2.41 -9.26 -15.63
CA GLY A 102 2.89 -10.62 -15.80
C GLY A 102 3.61 -10.74 -17.14
N LEU A 103 4.84 -11.23 -17.12
CA LEU A 103 5.64 -11.48 -18.33
C LEU A 103 6.30 -12.85 -18.28
N THR A 104 6.64 -13.39 -19.45
CA THR A 104 7.35 -14.66 -19.60
C THR A 104 8.73 -14.39 -20.18
N LYS A 105 9.78 -14.69 -19.42
CA LYS A 105 11.17 -14.51 -19.83
C LYS A 105 11.88 -15.86 -19.80
N GLN A 106 12.39 -16.28 -20.96
CA GLN A 106 13.11 -17.57 -21.12
C GLN A 106 12.33 -18.79 -20.59
N GLY A 107 10.99 -18.77 -20.75
CA GLY A 107 10.11 -19.85 -20.28
C GLY A 107 9.65 -19.72 -18.83
N SER A 108 10.21 -18.79 -18.05
CA SER A 108 9.79 -18.51 -16.68
C SER A 108 8.78 -17.37 -16.62
N LYS A 109 7.69 -17.58 -15.88
CA LYS A 109 6.75 -16.51 -15.53
C LYS A 109 7.35 -15.61 -14.45
N LEU A 110 7.26 -14.31 -14.64
CA LEU A 110 7.66 -13.28 -13.69
C LEU A 110 6.57 -12.24 -13.58
N ILE A 111 6.49 -11.57 -12.44
CA ILE A 111 5.68 -10.36 -12.25
C ILE A 111 6.65 -9.18 -12.15
N LEU A 112 6.50 -8.20 -13.03
CA LEU A 112 7.14 -6.91 -12.87
C LEU A 112 6.22 -5.99 -12.07
N ALA A 113 6.74 -5.35 -11.04
CA ALA A 113 6.17 -4.14 -10.48
C ALA A 113 6.94 -2.93 -11.03
N ASN A 114 6.23 -2.03 -11.69
CA ASN A 114 6.75 -0.75 -12.13
C ASN A 114 6.12 0.33 -11.25
N ALA A 115 6.94 1.05 -10.49
CA ALA A 115 6.48 2.01 -9.51
C ALA A 115 6.96 3.41 -9.86
N PHE A 116 6.08 4.40 -9.72
CA PHE A 116 6.37 5.79 -10.03
C PHE A 116 5.53 6.75 -9.19
N CYS A 117 6.09 7.90 -8.80
CA CYS A 117 5.40 8.90 -7.98
C CYS A 117 4.86 10.09 -8.79
N TYR A 118 5.15 10.14 -10.10
CA TYR A 118 4.67 11.16 -11.03
C TYR A 118 4.46 10.54 -12.41
N PHE A 119 3.39 10.96 -13.09
CA PHE A 119 3.09 10.62 -14.47
C PHE A 119 2.26 11.76 -15.10
N PRO A 120 2.32 11.96 -16.42
CA PRO A 120 1.50 12.97 -17.09
C PRO A 120 0.00 12.68 -16.94
N PRO A 121 -0.85 13.69 -16.68
CA PRO A 121 -2.29 13.49 -16.44
C PRO A 121 -3.06 12.94 -17.65
N GLU A 122 -2.51 13.06 -18.86
CA GLU A 122 -3.07 12.50 -20.08
C GLU A 122 -2.87 10.97 -20.21
N TYR A 123 -2.04 10.36 -19.36
CA TYR A 123 -1.80 8.91 -19.37
C TYR A 123 -2.87 8.18 -18.56
N ASP A 124 -3.57 7.23 -19.19
CA ASP A 124 -4.46 6.30 -18.48
C ASP A 124 -3.64 5.13 -17.95
N ILE A 125 -2.96 5.35 -16.82
CA ILE A 125 -2.12 4.34 -16.17
C ILE A 125 -2.88 3.08 -15.72
N SER A 126 -4.22 3.07 -15.75
CA SER A 126 -5.00 1.86 -15.46
C SER A 126 -5.06 0.90 -16.65
N ARG A 127 -4.74 1.38 -17.85
CA ARG A 127 -4.84 0.64 -19.13
C ARG A 127 -3.61 0.79 -20.02
N GLN A 128 -2.69 1.68 -19.67
CA GLN A 128 -1.49 1.98 -20.44
C GLN A 128 -0.25 1.69 -19.60
N LEU A 129 0.60 0.78 -20.08
CA LEU A 129 1.92 0.54 -19.49
C LEU A 129 2.73 1.85 -19.56
N TYR A 130 3.10 2.36 -18.39
CA TYR A 130 3.86 3.60 -18.28
C TYR A 130 5.35 3.29 -18.17
N VAL A 131 6.08 3.39 -19.28
CA VAL A 131 7.53 3.14 -19.30
C VAL A 131 8.27 4.39 -18.80
N VAL A 132 8.94 4.25 -17.67
CA VAL A 132 9.65 5.36 -17.02
C VAL A 132 11.12 5.36 -17.43
N ASN A 133 11.57 6.44 -18.08
CA ASN A 133 12.97 6.66 -18.45
C ASN A 133 13.61 7.68 -17.49
N GLY A 134 14.33 7.20 -16.47
CA GLY A 134 14.89 8.06 -15.42
C GLY A 134 13.83 8.67 -14.51
N GLY A 135 14.22 9.46 -13.51
CA GLY A 135 13.26 10.02 -12.55
C GLY A 135 13.72 10.06 -11.09
N GLY A 136 14.98 9.71 -10.81
CA GLY A 136 15.50 9.71 -9.44
C GLY A 136 14.70 8.75 -8.55
N ASN A 137 14.63 9.08 -7.26
CA ASN A 137 13.90 8.29 -6.28
C ASN A 137 12.38 8.17 -6.50
N CYS A 138 11.85 8.82 -7.53
CA CYS A 138 10.44 8.78 -7.88
C CYS A 138 10.07 7.57 -8.74
N ASN A 139 11.01 6.66 -9.03
CA ASN A 139 10.69 5.41 -9.71
C ASN A 139 11.51 4.22 -9.19
N PHE A 140 10.97 3.02 -9.34
CA PHE A 140 11.71 1.77 -9.23
C PHE A 140 11.00 0.66 -10.02
N GLY A 141 11.77 -0.36 -10.40
CA GLY A 141 11.28 -1.60 -10.96
C GLY A 141 11.64 -2.78 -10.07
N ALA A 142 10.72 -3.73 -9.89
CA ALA A 142 10.99 -4.97 -9.18
C ALA A 142 10.48 -6.17 -9.97
N LEU A 143 11.21 -7.28 -9.94
CA LEU A 143 10.84 -8.55 -10.55
C LEU A 143 10.59 -9.60 -9.48
N PHE A 144 9.45 -10.28 -9.57
CA PHE A 144 9.03 -11.33 -8.66
C PHE A 144 8.84 -12.64 -9.39
N ASP A 145 9.41 -13.70 -8.84
CA ASP A 145 9.20 -15.07 -9.28
C ASP A 145 8.06 -15.70 -8.47
N PRO A 146 6.90 -16.00 -9.11
CA PRO A 146 5.76 -16.60 -8.43
C PRO A 146 6.01 -18.05 -8.02
N LEU A 147 6.96 -18.77 -8.62
CA LEU A 147 7.26 -20.16 -8.25
C LEU A 147 7.96 -20.22 -6.89
N THR A 148 8.90 -19.30 -6.66
CA THR A 148 9.64 -19.23 -5.39
C THR A 148 9.05 -18.23 -4.41
N SER A 149 8.06 -17.43 -4.84
CA SER A 149 7.46 -16.34 -4.08
C SER A 149 8.49 -15.33 -3.58
N ARG A 150 9.43 -14.94 -4.44
CA ARG A 150 10.54 -14.04 -4.09
C ARG A 150 10.77 -12.96 -5.11
N ILE A 151 11.16 -11.79 -4.63
CA ILE A 151 11.80 -10.77 -5.47
C ILE A 151 13.15 -11.30 -5.96
N VAL A 152 13.34 -11.33 -7.27
CA VAL A 152 14.54 -11.81 -7.97
C VAL A 152 15.29 -10.68 -8.68
N GLY A 153 14.74 -9.46 -8.68
CA GLY A 153 15.39 -8.26 -9.17
C GLY A 153 14.73 -7.01 -8.61
N PHE A 154 15.53 -5.99 -8.35
CA PHE A 154 15.08 -4.67 -7.89
C PHE A 154 16.04 -3.63 -8.44
N SER A 155 15.52 -2.56 -9.05
CA SER A 155 16.31 -1.46 -9.59
C SER A 155 15.63 -0.14 -9.28
N VAL A 156 16.42 0.86 -8.89
CA VAL A 156 15.98 2.24 -8.62
C VAL A 156 16.43 3.13 -9.76
N ASN A 157 15.65 4.14 -10.12
CA ASN A 157 15.89 5.04 -11.27
C ASN A 157 15.66 4.40 -12.65
N GLU A 158 15.30 3.12 -12.70
CA GLU A 158 15.04 2.38 -13.93
C GLU A 158 13.62 1.80 -13.90
N GLY A 159 12.83 2.11 -14.93
CA GLY A 159 11.74 1.24 -15.35
C GLY A 159 12.32 0.11 -16.20
N TYR A 160 11.81 -1.11 -16.03
CA TYR A 160 12.15 -2.22 -16.95
C TYR A 160 11.54 -2.02 -18.33
#